data_AF-A0A6J5DD88-F1
#
_entry.id   AF-A0A6J5DD88-F1
#
_cell.length_a   1.000
_cell.length_b   1.000
_cell.length_c   1.000
_cell.angle_alpha   90.00
_cell.angle_beta   90.00
_cell.angle_gamma   90.00
#
_symmetry.space_group_name_H-M   'P 1'
#
loop_
_entity.id
_entity.type
_entity.pdbx_description
1 polymer ?
#
loop_
_entity_poly.entity_id
_entity_poly.type
_entity_poly.pdbx_seq_one_letter_code
_entity_poly.pdbx_strand_id
1 'polypeptide(L)'
;MSAPETFLAYLAGRTTRIGLGHGHGHGHGVVCLPPAMNHPIKVAERVALLDILSGGRVHFGVGKGGSQQEAGAFGYDLNELQPMIDESMYLVPKMFVQDEIEHDGTYIRIPKRPIHPKPFQDPHPPMYLACTNTDALLRAGQRGMGALVLGFGGPDEVAKKSAVYREAWANRKPEDQVGFRPTRHLAALCPAAAVRAMFQLRVDSCTGRPE
;
A
#
# COMPACT_ATOMS: atom_id res chain seq x y z
N MET A 1 -0.25 11.92 5.08
CA MET A 1 0.63 12.92 4.45
C MET A 1 0.03 13.23 3.09
N SER A 2 -0.07 14.50 2.71
CA SER A 2 -0.73 14.94 1.46
C SER A 2 0.05 14.62 0.19
N ALA A 3 1.39 14.53 0.26
CA ALA A 3 2.27 14.18 -0.86
C ALA A 3 3.45 13.32 -0.37
N PRO A 4 3.21 12.05 -0.01
CA PRO A 4 4.25 11.19 0.54
C PRO A 4 5.43 10.94 -0.41
N GLU A 5 5.18 10.93 -1.72
CA GLU A 5 6.20 10.74 -2.76
C GLU A 5 7.31 11.79 -2.69
N THR A 6 7.01 13.03 -2.33
CA THR A 6 8.00 14.11 -2.22
C THR A 6 8.98 13.86 -1.08
N PHE A 7 8.46 13.45 0.08
CA PHE A 7 9.28 13.09 1.23
C PHE A 7 10.10 11.83 0.95
N LEU A 8 9.49 10.82 0.32
CA LEU A 8 10.18 9.59 -0.06
C LEU A 8 11.27 9.83 -1.10
N ALA A 9 11.09 10.77 -2.04
CA ALA A 9 12.13 11.14 -3.00
C ALA A 9 13.34 11.80 -2.31
N TYR A 10 13.11 12.65 -1.31
CA TYR A 10 14.20 13.17 -0.48
C TYR A 10 14.95 12.04 0.24
N LEU A 11 14.22 11.12 0.87
CA LEU A 11 14.82 9.96 1.53
C LEU A 11 15.56 9.04 0.54
N ALA A 12 15.08 8.92 -0.70
CA ALA A 12 15.72 8.13 -1.76
C ALA A 12 17.14 8.61 -2.03
N GLY A 13 17.35 9.92 -2.14
CA GLY A 13 18.66 10.51 -2.35
C GLY A 13 19.58 10.49 -1.12
N ARG A 14 19.01 10.31 0.09
CA ARG A 14 19.78 10.29 1.36
C ARG A 14 20.11 8.89 1.85
N THR A 15 19.53 7.85 1.25
CA THR A 15 19.66 6.46 1.71
C THR A 15 19.95 5.52 0.55
N THR A 16 20.75 4.48 0.80
CA THR A 16 21.11 3.49 -0.23
C THR A 16 20.57 2.09 0.06
N ARG A 17 20.16 1.81 1.31
CA ARG A 17 19.75 0.47 1.75
C ARG A 17 18.29 0.36 2.20
N ILE A 18 17.68 1.45 2.69
CA ILE A 18 16.37 1.39 3.32
C ILE A 18 15.29 1.29 2.24
N GLY A 19 14.34 0.35 2.37
CA GLY A 19 13.15 0.30 1.52
C GLY A 19 12.34 1.59 1.60
N LEU A 20 11.88 2.09 0.45
CA LEU A 20 11.12 3.33 0.33
C LEU A 20 9.64 3.00 0.06
N GLY A 21 8.94 2.69 1.13
CA GLY A 21 7.51 2.43 1.08
C GLY A 21 7.11 1.48 2.20
N HIS A 22 5.89 0.96 2.12
CA HIS A 22 5.24 0.29 3.23
C HIS A 22 5.66 -1.18 3.39
N GLY A 23 6.79 -1.41 4.04
CA GLY A 23 7.23 -2.74 4.46
C GLY A 23 8.75 -2.82 4.58
N HIS A 24 9.26 -3.23 5.75
CA HIS A 24 10.68 -3.36 6.10
C HIS A 24 11.57 -2.12 5.82
N GLY A 25 11.17 -0.98 6.39
CA GLY A 25 11.97 0.25 6.38
C GLY A 25 11.06 1.46 6.49
N HIS A 26 11.46 2.48 7.23
CA HIS A 26 10.64 3.63 7.60
C HIS A 26 10.22 4.46 6.37
N GLY A 27 9.08 4.13 5.75
CA GLY A 27 8.50 4.86 4.62
C GLY A 27 6.98 4.82 4.66
N HIS A 28 6.38 5.78 5.36
CA HIS A 28 4.93 5.93 5.42
C HIS A 28 4.47 6.78 4.23
N GLY A 29 3.68 6.23 3.32
CA GLY A 29 3.26 6.96 2.12
C GLY A 29 2.13 6.36 1.30
N VAL A 30 0.97 6.10 1.91
CA VAL A 30 -0.18 5.49 1.23
C VAL A 30 -0.73 6.51 0.23
N VAL A 31 -0.87 6.11 -1.03
CA VAL A 31 -1.53 6.93 -2.05
C VAL A 31 -3.01 6.61 -2.03
N CYS A 32 -3.82 7.61 -1.78
CA CYS A 32 -5.27 7.50 -1.91
C CYS A 32 -5.66 7.59 -3.38
N LEU A 33 -6.40 6.59 -3.89
CA LEU A 33 -6.73 6.46 -5.32
C LEU A 33 -8.10 6.98 -5.81
N PRO A 34 -8.83 7.89 -5.13
CA PRO A 34 -9.94 8.57 -5.80
C PRO A 34 -9.42 9.32 -7.04
N PRO A 35 -9.93 9.07 -8.27
CA PRO A 35 -9.40 9.67 -9.50
C PRO A 35 -9.43 11.20 -9.48
N ALA A 36 -10.44 11.79 -8.84
CA ALA A 36 -10.57 13.24 -8.67
C ALA A 36 -9.46 13.85 -7.79
N MET A 37 -8.90 13.06 -6.87
CA MET A 37 -7.80 13.50 -6.00
C MET A 37 -6.44 13.12 -6.57
N ASN A 38 -6.25 11.85 -6.96
CA ASN A 38 -5.03 11.35 -7.56
C ASN A 38 -5.37 10.51 -8.79
N HIS A 39 -5.28 11.14 -9.97
CA HIS A 39 -5.50 10.45 -11.24
C HIS A 39 -4.51 9.28 -11.40
N PRO A 40 -4.94 8.06 -11.77
CA PRO A 40 -4.10 6.85 -11.80
C PRO A 40 -2.87 6.98 -12.69
N ILE A 41 -2.96 7.70 -13.81
CA ILE A 41 -1.79 8.03 -14.65
C ILE A 41 -0.72 8.74 -13.83
N LYS A 42 -1.08 9.81 -13.09
CA LYS A 42 -0.11 10.56 -12.30
C LYS A 42 0.45 9.74 -11.15
N VAL A 43 -0.37 8.86 -10.56
CA VAL A 43 0.12 7.92 -9.56
C VAL A 43 1.16 6.97 -10.15
N ALA A 44 0.87 6.37 -11.30
CA ALA A 44 1.80 5.48 -11.99
C ALA A 44 3.12 6.21 -12.33
N GLU A 45 3.05 7.38 -12.95
CA GLU A 45 4.24 8.17 -13.31
C GLU A 45 5.11 8.49 -12.07
N ARG A 46 4.50 8.95 -10.97
CA ARG A 46 5.23 9.32 -9.75
C ARG A 46 5.85 8.11 -9.06
N VAL A 47 5.12 7.00 -8.98
CA VAL A 47 5.62 5.76 -8.35
C VAL A 47 6.75 5.16 -9.17
N ALA A 48 6.60 5.09 -10.50
CA ALA A 48 7.65 4.58 -11.38
C ALA A 48 8.90 5.45 -11.33
N LEU A 49 8.76 6.78 -11.33
CA LEU A 49 9.88 7.69 -11.20
C LEU A 49 10.58 7.53 -9.85
N LEU A 50 9.84 7.45 -8.75
CA LEU A 50 10.40 7.23 -7.42
C LEU A 50 11.15 5.88 -7.36
N ASP A 51 10.60 4.85 -8.01
CA ASP A 51 11.23 3.54 -8.04
C ASP A 51 12.57 3.55 -8.79
N ILE A 52 12.62 4.21 -9.95
CA ILE A 52 13.86 4.47 -10.69
C ILE A 52 14.87 5.24 -9.82
N LEU A 53 14.45 6.37 -9.23
CA LEU A 53 15.33 7.19 -8.41
C LEU A 53 15.87 6.44 -7.18
N SER A 54 15.07 5.52 -6.66
CA SER A 54 15.45 4.72 -5.51
C SER A 54 16.33 3.52 -5.85
N GLY A 55 16.41 3.12 -7.12
CA GLY A 55 17.06 1.87 -7.53
C GLY A 55 16.28 0.62 -7.11
N GLY A 56 14.95 0.64 -7.25
CA GLY A 56 14.11 -0.53 -7.04
C GLY A 56 13.68 -0.78 -5.58
N ARG A 57 13.68 0.26 -4.74
CA ARG A 57 13.37 0.14 -3.31
C ARG A 57 11.92 0.49 -2.98
N VAL A 58 11.07 0.74 -3.98
CA VAL A 58 9.72 1.24 -3.70
C VAL A 58 8.76 0.13 -3.28
N HIS A 59 7.86 0.45 -2.33
CA HIS A 59 6.69 -0.36 -2.04
C HIS A 59 5.42 0.49 -2.22
N PHE A 60 4.60 0.15 -3.20
CA PHE A 60 3.44 0.94 -3.58
C PHE A 60 2.24 0.63 -2.67
N GLY A 61 1.94 1.54 -1.74
CA GLY A 61 0.79 1.42 -0.84
C GLY A 61 -0.41 2.18 -1.37
N VAL A 62 -1.56 1.51 -1.39
CA VAL A 62 -2.87 2.02 -1.80
C VAL A 62 -3.76 2.18 -0.59
N GLY A 63 -4.49 3.30 -0.55
CA GLY A 63 -5.42 3.61 0.52
C GLY A 63 -6.74 4.10 0.01
N LYS A 64 -7.75 3.97 0.86
CA LYS A 64 -9.08 4.49 0.56
C LYS A 64 -9.11 6.02 0.58
N GLY A 65 -8.47 6.63 1.58
CA GLY A 65 -8.81 8.01 1.96
C GLY A 65 -10.31 8.12 2.25
N GLY A 66 -10.90 9.30 2.05
CA GLY A 66 -12.35 9.46 2.03
C GLY A 66 -12.95 9.95 3.33
N SER A 67 -12.30 10.89 4.00
CA SER A 67 -13.02 11.73 4.97
C SER A 67 -14.07 12.56 4.23
N GLN A 68 -15.17 12.94 4.90
CA GLN A 68 -16.16 13.86 4.33
C GLN A 68 -15.53 15.18 3.86
N GLN A 69 -14.47 15.63 4.55
CA GLN A 69 -13.72 16.82 4.18
C GLN A 69 -12.99 16.65 2.84
N GLU A 70 -12.33 15.52 2.60
CA GLU A 70 -11.68 15.22 1.32
C GLU A 70 -12.70 15.07 0.19
N ALA A 71 -13.81 14.37 0.44
CA ALA A 71 -14.87 14.20 -0.55
C ALA A 71 -15.50 15.53 -0.97
N GLY A 72 -15.78 16.42 -0.01
CA GLY A 72 -16.28 17.77 -0.31
C GLY A 72 -15.25 18.65 -1.02
N ALA A 73 -13.96 18.52 -0.71
CA ALA A 73 -12.90 19.31 -1.32
C ALA A 73 -12.57 18.89 -2.76
N PHE A 74 -12.57 17.58 -3.05
CA PHE A 74 -12.22 17.03 -4.37
C PHE A 74 -13.44 16.65 -5.21
N GLY A 75 -14.66 16.81 -4.67
CA GLY A 75 -15.90 16.71 -5.44
C GLY A 75 -16.28 15.30 -5.88
N TYR A 76 -16.14 14.30 -5.01
CA TYR A 76 -16.56 12.92 -5.28
C TYR A 76 -17.55 12.40 -4.22
N ASP A 77 -18.45 11.50 -4.61
CA ASP A 77 -19.37 10.85 -3.67
C ASP A 77 -18.63 9.75 -2.87
N LEU A 78 -18.81 9.76 -1.55
CA LEU A 78 -18.30 8.72 -0.65
C LEU A 78 -18.90 7.35 -0.92
N ASN A 79 -20.13 7.29 -1.45
CA ASN A 79 -20.80 6.03 -1.78
C ASN A 79 -20.16 5.34 -2.99
N GLU A 80 -19.61 6.12 -3.93
CA GLU A 80 -18.95 5.61 -5.14
C GLU A 80 -17.44 5.43 -4.97
N LEU A 81 -16.91 5.83 -3.82
CA LEU A 81 -15.48 5.86 -3.53
C LEU A 81 -14.81 4.49 -3.70
N GLN A 82 -15.46 3.41 -3.22
CA GLN A 82 -14.85 2.08 -3.27
C GLN A 82 -14.71 1.55 -4.71
N PRO A 83 -15.77 1.58 -5.54
CA PRO A 83 -15.64 1.30 -6.97
C PRO A 83 -14.57 2.15 -7.69
N MET A 84 -14.49 3.45 -7.42
CA MET A 84 -13.48 4.35 -7.99
C MET A 84 -12.04 3.93 -7.66
N ILE A 85 -11.80 3.56 -6.41
CA ILE A 85 -10.48 3.09 -5.94
C ILE A 85 -10.15 1.75 -6.58
N ASP A 86 -11.11 0.83 -6.64
CA ASP A 86 -10.90 -0.49 -7.21
C ASP A 86 -10.50 -0.38 -8.69
N GLU A 87 -11.21 0.44 -9.46
CA GLU A 87 -10.88 0.70 -10.88
C GLU A 87 -9.44 1.24 -11.02
N SER A 88 -9.07 2.25 -10.23
CA SER A 88 -7.72 2.82 -10.22
C SER A 88 -6.64 1.81 -9.83
N MET A 89 -6.92 1.00 -8.81
CA MET A 89 -6.00 0.02 -8.24
C MET A 89 -5.67 -1.10 -9.22
N TYR A 90 -6.63 -1.56 -10.03
CA TYR A 90 -6.37 -2.53 -11.10
C TYR A 90 -5.70 -1.91 -12.32
N LEU A 91 -5.86 -0.60 -12.53
CA LEU A 91 -5.35 0.08 -13.72
C LEU A 91 -3.88 0.49 -13.60
N VAL A 92 -3.45 0.96 -12.43
CA VAL A 92 -2.05 1.37 -12.17
C VAL A 92 -1.01 0.29 -12.51
N PRO A 93 -1.14 -0.99 -12.08
CA PRO A 93 -0.14 -1.99 -12.44
C PRO A 93 -0.11 -2.32 -13.94
N LYS A 94 -1.22 -2.15 -14.67
CA LYS A 94 -1.22 -2.29 -16.14
C LYS A 94 -0.35 -1.21 -16.77
N MET A 95 -0.39 0.03 -16.25
CA MET A 95 0.46 1.13 -16.74
C MET A 95 1.95 0.87 -16.51
N PHE A 96 2.31 0.10 -15.48
CA PHE A 96 3.71 -0.27 -15.22
C PHE A 96 4.24 -1.31 -16.21
N VAL A 97 3.40 -2.22 -16.69
CA VAL A 97 3.83 -3.39 -17.49
C VAL A 97 3.57 -3.21 -18.98
N GLN A 98 2.41 -2.65 -19.36
CA GLN A 98 1.99 -2.57 -20.75
C GLN A 98 2.65 -1.37 -21.44
N ASP A 99 3.10 -1.54 -22.68
CA ASP A 99 3.69 -0.46 -23.47
C ASP A 99 2.68 0.67 -23.73
N GLU A 100 1.46 0.29 -24.10
CA GLU A 100 0.32 1.20 -24.29
C GLU A 100 -0.87 0.75 -23.43
N ILE A 101 -1.61 1.72 -22.91
CA ILE A 101 -2.85 1.48 -22.16
C ILE A 101 -4.02 2.20 -22.85
N GLU A 102 -5.16 1.54 -22.89
CA GLU A 102 -6.46 2.10 -23.22
C GLU A 102 -7.46 1.61 -22.18
N HIS A 103 -8.31 2.51 -21.70
CA HIS A 103 -9.28 2.19 -20.67
C HIS A 103 -10.51 3.08 -20.79
N ASP A 104 -11.68 2.49 -20.94
CA ASP A 104 -12.97 3.18 -20.94
C ASP A 104 -13.84 2.58 -19.83
N GLY A 105 -13.63 3.06 -18.61
CA GLY A 105 -14.35 2.62 -17.43
C GLY A 105 -15.41 3.62 -16.96
N THR A 106 -16.04 3.30 -15.85
CA THR A 106 -17.10 4.14 -15.26
C THR A 106 -16.53 5.44 -14.72
N TYR A 107 -15.39 5.37 -14.03
CA TYR A 107 -14.81 6.53 -13.36
C TYR A 107 -13.60 7.11 -14.08
N ILE A 108 -12.90 6.30 -14.89
CA ILE A 108 -11.65 6.70 -15.54
C ILE A 108 -11.75 6.41 -17.03
N ARG A 109 -11.38 7.40 -17.85
CA ARG A 109 -11.26 7.25 -19.30
C ARG A 109 -9.87 7.68 -19.76
N ILE A 110 -9.19 6.79 -20.45
CA ILE A 110 -7.84 6.98 -20.96
C ILE A 110 -7.83 6.50 -22.41
N PRO A 111 -7.71 7.40 -23.39
CA PRO A 111 -7.53 6.98 -24.77
C PRO A 111 -6.15 6.36 -24.93
N LYS A 112 -6.04 5.44 -25.91
CA LYS A 112 -4.84 4.67 -26.19
C LYS A 112 -3.58 5.54 -26.22
N ARG A 113 -2.67 5.30 -25.28
CA ARG A 113 -1.41 6.03 -25.15
C ARG A 113 -0.38 5.24 -24.35
N PRO A 114 0.93 5.47 -24.56
CA PRO A 114 1.95 4.99 -23.65
C PRO A 114 1.99 5.85 -22.37
N ILE A 115 2.30 5.20 -21.24
CA ILE A 115 2.53 5.87 -19.95
C ILE A 115 3.98 5.63 -19.54
N HIS A 116 4.71 6.71 -19.29
CA HIS A 116 6.12 6.71 -18.92
C HIS A 116 6.38 7.60 -17.70
N PRO A 117 7.37 7.27 -16.85
CA PRO A 117 8.34 6.18 -17.01
C PRO A 117 7.80 4.80 -16.60
N LYS A 118 8.51 3.73 -16.97
CA LYS A 118 8.29 2.37 -16.41
C LYS A 118 9.11 2.20 -15.13
N PRO A 119 8.63 1.45 -14.12
CA PRO A 119 9.39 1.26 -12.88
C PRO A 119 10.70 0.49 -13.12
N PHE A 120 11.62 0.59 -12.17
CA PHE A 120 12.86 -0.20 -12.18
C PHE A 120 12.59 -1.66 -11.81
N GLN A 121 11.64 -1.90 -10.91
CA GLN A 121 11.22 -3.23 -10.51
C GLN A 121 10.30 -3.87 -11.56
N ASP A 122 10.67 -5.07 -12.01
CA ASP A 122 9.85 -5.92 -12.89
C ASP A 122 9.05 -6.93 -12.06
N PRO A 123 7.73 -7.15 -12.31
CA PRO A 123 6.89 -6.44 -13.27
C PRO A 123 6.42 -5.06 -12.78
N HIS A 124 6.41 -4.86 -11.46
CA HIS A 124 6.11 -3.57 -10.84
C HIS A 124 6.58 -3.61 -9.37
N PRO A 125 6.62 -2.45 -8.68
CA PRO A 125 6.86 -2.41 -7.24
C PRO A 125 5.84 -3.24 -6.45
N PRO A 126 6.23 -3.92 -5.36
CA PRO A 126 5.29 -4.67 -4.53
C PRO A 126 4.15 -3.79 -4.03
N MET A 127 2.92 -4.30 -4.14
CA MET A 127 1.71 -3.53 -3.86
C MET A 127 1.10 -3.89 -2.51
N TYR A 128 0.61 -2.88 -1.80
CA TYR A 128 0.07 -2.99 -0.45
C TYR A 128 -1.26 -2.26 -0.33
N LEU A 129 -2.17 -2.79 0.49
CA LEU A 129 -3.45 -2.16 0.82
C LEU A 129 -3.46 -1.71 2.28
N ALA A 130 -3.84 -0.46 2.51
CA ALA A 130 -4.12 0.06 3.84
C ALA A 130 -5.39 -0.56 4.41
N CYS A 131 -5.24 -1.29 5.52
CA CYS A 131 -6.29 -2.07 6.14
C CYS A 131 -6.63 -1.52 7.53
N THR A 132 -7.77 -0.83 7.62
CA THR A 132 -8.30 -0.28 8.88
C THR A 132 -9.34 -1.19 9.53
N ASN A 133 -9.90 -2.14 8.80
CA ASN A 133 -10.91 -3.10 9.28
C ASN A 133 -10.67 -4.50 8.70
N THR A 134 -11.43 -5.48 9.20
CA THR A 134 -11.34 -6.89 8.77
C THR A 134 -11.64 -7.06 7.28
N ASP A 135 -12.63 -6.34 6.74
CA ASP A 135 -12.98 -6.43 5.31
C ASP A 135 -11.86 -5.96 4.39
N ALA A 136 -11.09 -4.95 4.79
CA ALA A 136 -9.91 -4.53 4.06
C ALA A 136 -8.79 -5.59 4.11
N LEU A 137 -8.62 -6.30 5.24
CA LEU A 137 -7.68 -7.42 5.36
C LEU A 137 -8.05 -8.58 4.45
N LEU A 138 -9.34 -8.96 4.44
CA LEU A 138 -9.87 -10.00 3.57
C LEU A 138 -9.62 -9.64 2.11
N ARG A 139 -9.96 -8.40 1.70
CA ARG A 139 -9.72 -7.91 0.34
C ARG A 139 -8.24 -7.89 -0.02
N ALA A 140 -7.36 -7.45 0.88
CA ALA A 140 -5.92 -7.47 0.63
C ALA A 140 -5.42 -8.90 0.34
N GLY A 141 -5.84 -9.86 1.17
CA GLY A 141 -5.50 -11.27 1.00
C GLY A 141 -6.02 -11.85 -0.32
N GLN A 142 -7.33 -11.69 -0.56
CA GLN A 142 -8.01 -12.18 -1.77
C GLN A 142 -7.43 -11.58 -3.05
N ARG A 143 -7.01 -10.32 -3.02
CA ARG A 143 -6.51 -9.59 -4.20
C ARG A 143 -5.02 -9.76 -4.46
N GLY A 144 -4.32 -10.61 -3.71
CA GLY A 144 -2.89 -10.78 -3.95
C GLY A 144 -2.04 -9.57 -3.51
N MET A 145 -2.55 -8.70 -2.64
CA MET A 145 -1.82 -7.54 -2.13
C MET A 145 -1.23 -7.77 -0.73
N GLY A 146 -0.17 -7.04 -0.39
CA GLY A 146 0.31 -6.96 0.98
C GLY A 146 -0.67 -6.18 1.87
N ALA A 147 -0.72 -6.48 3.17
CA ALA A 147 -1.60 -5.80 4.11
C ALA A 147 -0.83 -4.81 5.00
N LEU A 148 -1.31 -3.58 5.12
CA LEU A 148 -0.80 -2.58 6.06
C LEU A 148 -1.81 -2.37 7.17
N VAL A 149 -1.48 -2.77 8.39
CA VAL A 149 -2.38 -2.68 9.54
C VAL A 149 -1.87 -1.72 10.59
N LEU A 150 -2.80 -1.12 11.33
CA LEU A 150 -2.50 -0.41 12.57
C LEU A 150 -2.47 -1.43 13.72
N GLY A 151 -1.35 -1.51 14.42
CA GLY A 151 -1.12 -2.42 15.54
C GLY A 151 -1.41 -1.78 16.91
N PHE A 152 -2.42 -0.93 16.99
CA PHE A 152 -2.72 -0.16 18.20
C PHE A 152 -3.23 -1.00 19.37
N GLY A 153 -3.93 -2.12 19.13
CA GLY A 153 -4.34 -3.06 20.18
C GLY A 153 -3.29 -4.12 20.52
N GLY A 154 -2.03 -3.89 20.15
CA GLY A 154 -0.91 -4.73 20.58
C GLY A 154 -0.72 -6.02 19.76
N PRO A 155 0.16 -6.91 20.24
CA PRO A 155 0.69 -8.02 19.45
C PRO A 155 -0.36 -9.09 19.15
N ASP A 156 -1.22 -9.39 20.12
CA ASP A 156 -2.28 -10.40 19.98
C ASP A 156 -3.34 -9.96 18.97
N GLU A 157 -3.67 -8.67 18.93
CA GLU A 157 -4.59 -8.13 17.93
C GLU A 157 -3.95 -8.20 16.52
N VAL A 158 -2.66 -7.86 16.40
CA VAL A 158 -1.92 -8.00 15.13
C VAL A 158 -1.83 -9.46 14.69
N ALA A 159 -1.66 -10.40 15.63
CA ALA A 159 -1.65 -11.83 15.33
C ALA A 159 -3.00 -12.29 14.77
N LYS A 160 -4.12 -11.86 15.36
CA LYS A 160 -5.48 -12.12 14.84
C LYS A 160 -5.66 -11.55 13.43
N LYS A 161 -5.26 -10.29 13.21
CA LYS A 161 -5.30 -9.66 11.87
C LYS A 161 -4.45 -10.42 10.86
N SER A 162 -3.29 -10.92 11.28
CA SER A 162 -2.40 -11.72 10.44
C SER A 162 -2.99 -13.06 10.05
N ALA A 163 -3.69 -13.74 10.97
CA ALA A 163 -4.38 -15.00 10.68
C ALA A 163 -5.44 -14.80 9.59
N VAL A 164 -6.32 -13.80 9.76
CA VAL A 164 -7.37 -13.46 8.78
C VAL A 164 -6.78 -13.17 7.40
N TYR A 165 -5.74 -12.33 7.33
CA TYR A 165 -5.07 -11.99 6.07
C TYR A 165 -4.45 -13.23 5.40
N ARG A 166 -3.75 -14.07 6.17
CA ARG A 166 -3.06 -15.26 5.64
C ARG A 166 -4.03 -16.31 5.12
N GLU A 167 -5.18 -16.47 5.77
CA GLU A 167 -6.25 -17.35 5.31
C GLU A 167 -6.86 -16.84 4.00
N ALA A 168 -7.23 -15.56 3.94
CA ALA A 168 -7.72 -14.92 2.73
C ALA A 168 -6.72 -15.00 1.57
N TRP A 169 -5.42 -14.87 1.86
CA TRP A 169 -4.34 -15.04 0.89
C TRP A 169 -4.21 -16.46 0.34
N ALA A 170 -4.33 -17.46 1.22
CA ALA A 170 -4.23 -18.86 0.84
C ALA A 170 -5.38 -19.27 -0.08
N ASN A 171 -6.57 -18.72 0.15
CA ASN A 171 -7.79 -18.96 -0.62
C ASN A 171 -8.00 -17.95 -1.76
N ARG A 172 -6.96 -17.17 -2.13
CA ARG A 172 -7.07 -16.17 -3.19
C ARG A 172 -7.35 -16.83 -4.53
N LYS A 173 -8.13 -16.15 -5.36
CA LYS A 173 -8.42 -16.57 -6.72
C LYS A 173 -7.56 -15.76 -7.70
N PRO A 174 -6.94 -16.39 -8.72
CA PRO A 174 -6.12 -15.67 -9.70
C PRO A 174 -6.84 -14.51 -10.40
N GLU A 175 -8.15 -14.62 -10.61
CA GLU A 175 -9.00 -13.59 -11.24
C GLU A 175 -9.14 -12.31 -10.41
N ASP A 176 -9.00 -12.40 -9.09
CA ASP A 176 -9.11 -11.25 -8.17
C ASP A 176 -7.75 -10.54 -7.98
N GLN A 177 -6.67 -11.03 -8.60
CA GLN A 177 -5.32 -10.53 -8.36
C GLN A 177 -5.16 -9.10 -8.89
N VAL A 178 -4.71 -8.21 -8.01
CA VAL A 178 -4.23 -6.88 -8.36
C VAL A 178 -2.76 -6.97 -8.77
N GLY A 179 -2.49 -6.53 -10.00
CA GLY A 179 -1.15 -6.54 -10.58
C GLY A 179 -0.69 -7.93 -11.03
N PHE A 180 0.57 -8.00 -11.42
CA PHE A 180 1.16 -9.15 -12.09
C PHE A 180 1.98 -10.04 -11.15
N ARG A 181 2.40 -9.50 -9.98
CA ARG A 181 3.08 -10.26 -8.94
C ARG A 181 2.36 -10.15 -7.59
N PRO A 182 1.93 -11.28 -6.99
CA PRO A 182 1.26 -11.26 -5.69
C PRO A 182 2.26 -11.00 -4.56
N THR A 183 1.90 -10.13 -3.61
CA THR A 183 2.69 -9.78 -2.41
C THR A 183 2.14 -10.42 -1.13
N ARG A 184 2.77 -11.49 -0.63
CA ARG A 184 2.41 -12.16 0.64
C ARG A 184 3.15 -11.54 1.82
N HIS A 185 2.77 -10.34 2.22
CA HIS A 185 3.43 -9.65 3.33
C HIS A 185 2.44 -8.78 4.12
N LEU A 186 2.51 -8.86 5.45
CA LEU A 186 1.76 -7.98 6.35
C LEU A 186 2.73 -7.14 7.17
N ALA A 187 2.59 -5.83 7.07
CA ALA A 187 3.31 -4.88 7.90
C ALA A 187 2.36 -4.22 8.91
N ALA A 188 2.78 -4.18 10.18
CA ALA A 188 2.01 -3.55 11.24
C ALA A 188 2.72 -2.28 11.72
N LEU A 189 2.01 -1.15 11.72
CA LEU A 189 2.48 0.05 12.40
C LEU A 189 2.28 -0.14 13.90
N CYS A 190 3.37 -0.36 14.63
CA CYS A 190 3.37 -0.44 16.07
C CYS A 190 3.72 0.94 16.66
N PRO A 191 2.89 1.53 17.55
CA PRO A 191 3.29 2.72 18.29
C PRO A 191 4.57 2.43 19.08
N ALA A 192 5.48 3.41 19.12
CA ALA A 192 6.72 3.30 19.90
C ALA A 192 6.48 2.91 21.38
N ALA A 193 5.32 3.23 21.95
CA ALA A 193 4.92 2.83 23.30
C ALA A 193 4.85 1.31 23.50
N ALA A 194 4.33 0.56 22.52
CA ALA A 194 4.22 -0.90 22.60
C ALA A 194 5.57 -1.60 22.39
N VAL A 195 6.48 -0.99 21.60
CA VAL A 195 7.86 -1.48 21.46
C VAL A 195 8.62 -1.36 22.77
N ARG A 196 8.42 -0.26 23.51
CA ARG A 196 9.03 -0.06 24.84
C ARG A 196 8.51 -1.06 25.86
N ALA A 197 7.20 -1.33 25.88
CA ALA A 197 6.60 -2.34 26.74
C ALA A 197 7.07 -3.78 26.41
N MET A 198 7.21 -4.14 25.13
CA MET A 198 7.81 -5.42 24.73
C MET A 198 9.27 -5.54 25.16
N PHE A 199 10.06 -4.47 25.06
CA PHE A 199 11.44 -4.47 25.52
C PHE A 199 11.51 -4.64 27.05
N GLN A 200 10.64 -3.96 27.79
CA GLN A 200 10.52 -4.10 29.25
C GLN A 200 10.14 -5.54 29.65
N LEU A 201 9.11 -6.12 29.02
CA LEU A 201 8.68 -7.52 29.24
C LEU A 201 9.75 -8.55 28.88
N ARG A 202 10.60 -8.26 27.89
CA ARG A 202 11.77 -9.11 27.56
C ARG A 202 12.88 -8.98 28.59
N VAL A 203 13.07 -7.82 29.19
CA VAL A 203 14.03 -7.63 30.29
C VAL A 203 13.53 -8.34 31.55
N ASP A 204 12.25 -8.21 31.90
CA ASP A 204 11.65 -8.81 33.09
C ASP A 204 11.61 -10.36 33.03
N SER A 205 11.45 -10.93 31.83
CA SER A 205 11.55 -12.39 31.63
C SER A 205 13.00 -12.92 31.60
N CYS A 206 14.00 -12.04 31.50
CA CYS A 206 15.42 -12.40 31.60
C CYS A 206 16.02 -12.17 33.00
N THR A 207 15.37 -11.40 33.87
CA THR A 207 15.87 -11.09 35.23
C THR A 207 15.29 -11.98 36.32
N GLY A 208 14.49 -13.00 35.99
CA GLY A 208 14.03 -14.03 36.90
C GLY A 208 15.18 -14.93 37.41
N ARG A 209 16.06 -14.39 38.25
CA ARG A 209 16.88 -15.18 39.17
C ARG A 209 16.02 -15.51 40.40
N PRO A 210 15.89 -16.80 40.77
CA PRO A 210 15.31 -17.17 42.05
C PRO A 210 16.28 -16.77 43.17
N GLU A 211 15.72 -16.24 44.27
CA GLU A 211 16.38 -16.16 45.59
C GLU A 211 16.57 -17.57 46.19
#